data_AF-A0A1J4YE32-F1
#
_entry.id   AF-A0A1J4YE32-F1
#
_cell.length_a   1.000
_cell.length_b   1.000
_cell.length_c   1.000
_cell.angle_alpha   90.00
_cell.angle_beta   90.00
_cell.angle_gamma   90.00
#
_symmetry.space_group_name_H-M   'P 1'
#
loop_
_entity.id
_entity.type
_entity.pdbx_description
1 polymer ?
#
loop_
_entity_poly.entity_id
_entity_poly.type
_entity_poly.pdbx_seq_one_letter_code
_entity_poly.pdbx_strand_id
1 'polypeptide(L)'
;MLFRIHAYPIDRDEATELGLNIERTTDTLEKAIHQLYEDYATTMKLGQPFHPDELLGGREFSDVSIPGAFVESTDLTYEFTFAGKVQKSIRNNQPALDLNLNTQVWIKKEEK
;
A
#
# COMPACT_ATOMS: atom_id res chain seq x y z
N MET A 1 27.00 16.06 17.71
CA MET A 1 26.61 16.01 16.29
C MET A 1 25.10 15.76 16.27
N LEU A 2 24.31 16.78 15.93
CA LEU A 2 22.85 16.68 15.87
C LEU A 2 22.46 16.33 14.43
N PHE A 3 21.96 15.12 14.20
CA PHE A 3 21.26 14.81 12.95
C PHE A 3 19.96 15.61 12.95
N ARG A 4 19.83 16.58 12.03
CA ARG A 4 18.54 17.25 11.82
C ARG A 4 17.65 16.25 11.09
N ILE A 5 16.60 15.80 11.77
CA ILE A 5 15.53 15.02 11.13
C ILE A 5 14.67 16.03 10.39
N HIS A 6 14.63 15.94 9.06
CA HIS A 6 13.72 16.72 8.24
C HIS A 6 12.32 16.10 8.37
N ALA A 7 11.35 16.88 8.85
CA ALA A 7 9.97 16.43 9.08
C ALA A 7 9.09 16.55 7.83
N TYR A 8 9.70 16.73 6.66
CA TYR A 8 9.02 16.84 5.38
C TYR A 8 9.86 16.20 4.27
N PRO A 9 9.24 15.75 3.16
CA PRO A 9 9.97 15.25 2.01
C PRO A 9 10.83 16.35 1.41
N ILE A 10 12.12 16.08 1.23
CA ILE A 10 13.05 16.98 0.54
C ILE A 10 12.92 16.71 -0.95
N ASP A 11 12.61 17.73 -1.74
CA ASP A 11 12.55 17.60 -3.19
C ASP A 11 13.96 17.63 -3.82
N ARG A 12 14.05 17.33 -5.13
CA ARG A 12 15.36 17.27 -5.81
C ARG A 12 16.02 18.65 -5.91
N ASP A 13 15.24 19.73 -5.95
CA ASP A 13 15.80 21.07 -6.06
C ASP A 13 16.41 21.49 -4.72
N GLU A 14 15.70 21.26 -3.61
CA GLU A 14 16.18 21.48 -2.24
C GLU A 14 17.39 20.59 -1.91
N ALA A 15 17.36 19.30 -2.30
CA ALA A 15 18.50 18.42 -2.10
C ALA A 15 19.75 18.90 -2.88
N THR A 16 19.56 19.57 -4.04
CA THR A 16 20.66 20.17 -4.80
C THR A 16 21.25 21.34 -4.02
N GLU A 17 20.40 22.19 -3.44
CA GLU A 17 20.81 23.31 -2.58
C GLU A 17 21.55 22.84 -1.32
N LEU A 18 21.19 21.66 -0.79
CA LEU A 18 21.88 21.02 0.33
C LEU A 18 23.21 20.38 -0.04
N GLY A 19 23.60 20.40 -1.32
CA GLY A 19 24.84 19.78 -1.81
C GLY A 19 24.80 18.25 -1.80
N LEU A 20 23.61 17.65 -1.78
CA LEU A 20 23.46 16.20 -1.93
C LEU A 20 23.76 15.80 -3.38
N ASN A 21 24.33 14.60 -3.55
CA ASN A 21 24.60 14.08 -4.89
C ASN A 21 23.28 13.61 -5.51
N ILE A 22 22.78 14.36 -6.50
CA ILE A 22 21.54 14.05 -7.21
C ILE A 22 21.84 13.72 -8.64
N GLU A 23 21.38 12.55 -9.06
CA GLU A 23 21.34 12.17 -10.46
C GLU A 23 19.95 12.47 -11.02
N ARG A 24 19.88 13.31 -12.05
CA ARG A 24 18.64 13.57 -12.78
C ARG A 24 18.50 12.51 -13.86
N THR A 25 17.55 11.60 -13.68
CA THR A 25 17.17 10.61 -14.69
C THR A 25 16.51 11.28 -15.90
N THR A 26 16.53 10.60 -17.04
CA THR A 26 15.82 11.07 -18.23
C THR A 26 14.32 11.08 -17.99
N ASP A 27 13.60 12.00 -18.66
CA ASP A 27 12.13 12.12 -18.56
C ASP A 27 11.42 10.78 -18.87
N THR A 28 11.98 9.97 -19.78
CA THR A 28 11.45 8.64 -20.10
C THR A 28 11.54 7.68 -18.91
N LEU A 29 12.66 7.64 -18.21
CA LEU A 29 12.86 6.76 -17.06
C LEU A 29 12.04 7.23 -15.86
N GLU A 30 11.96 8.54 -15.64
CA GLU A 30 11.14 9.12 -14.58
C GLU A 30 9.65 8.76 -14.76
N LYS A 31 9.13 8.91 -15.98
CA LYS A 31 7.76 8.49 -16.31
C LYS A 31 7.53 6.99 -16.09
N ALA A 32 8.50 6.15 -16.43
CA ALA A 32 8.38 4.71 -16.22
C ALA A 32 8.33 4.35 -14.72
N ILE A 33 9.18 4.98 -13.90
CA ILE A 33 9.18 4.80 -12.43
C ILE A 33 7.86 5.29 -11.84
N HIS A 34 7.37 6.45 -12.29
CA HIS A 34 6.08 6.99 -11.83
C HIS A 34 4.94 6.06 -12.20
N GLN A 35 4.89 5.57 -13.43
CA GLN A 35 3.86 4.63 -13.88
C GLN A 35 3.85 3.35 -13.04
N LEU A 36 5.03 2.79 -12.76
CA LEU A 36 5.16 1.62 -11.90
C LEU A 36 4.58 1.87 -10.50
N TYR A 37 4.87 3.05 -9.93
CA TYR A 37 4.28 3.46 -8.65
C TYR A 37 2.75 3.54 -8.72
N GLU A 38 2.18 4.16 -9.76
CA GLU A 38 0.73 4.29 -9.93
C GLU A 38 0.04 2.93 -10.11
N ASP A 39 0.69 1.98 -10.79
CA ASP A 39 0.20 0.62 -10.97
C ASP A 39 0.11 -0.13 -9.64
N TYR A 40 1.14 -0.01 -8.79
CA TYR A 40 1.11 -0.55 -7.43
C TYR A 40 0.10 0.17 -6.56
N ALA A 41 0.06 1.51 -6.62
CA ALA A 41 -0.87 2.31 -5.84
C ALA A 41 -2.33 1.95 -6.17
N THR A 42 -2.64 1.73 -7.45
CA THR A 42 -3.95 1.28 -7.90
C THR A 42 -4.26 -0.12 -7.38
N THR A 43 -3.32 -1.06 -7.54
CA THR A 43 -3.50 -2.46 -7.16
C THR A 43 -3.71 -2.62 -5.65
N MET A 44 -2.93 -1.88 -4.86
CA MET A 44 -2.99 -1.88 -3.40
C MET A 44 -4.01 -0.89 -2.83
N LYS A 45 -4.68 -0.12 -3.70
CA LYS A 45 -5.59 0.99 -3.33
C LYS A 45 -4.94 2.00 -2.36
N LEU A 46 -3.65 2.29 -2.56
CA LEU A 46 -2.93 3.31 -1.80
C LEU A 46 -3.59 4.67 -2.01
N GLY A 47 -3.87 5.39 -0.92
CA GLY A 47 -4.54 6.70 -0.97
C GLY A 47 -6.07 6.65 -0.99
N GLN A 48 -6.69 5.47 -1.10
CA GLN A 48 -8.13 5.34 -0.87
C GLN A 48 -8.42 5.10 0.61
N PRO A 49 -9.40 5.80 1.22
CA PRO A 49 -9.82 5.50 2.58
C PRO A 49 -10.30 4.05 2.68
N PHE A 50 -9.83 3.34 3.70
CA PHE A 50 -10.27 1.97 3.93
C PHE A 50 -11.69 1.98 4.50
N HIS A 51 -12.67 1.61 3.67
CA HIS A 51 -14.08 1.49 4.04
C HIS A 51 -14.49 0.02 4.17
N PRO A 52 -14.58 -0.53 5.39
CA PRO A 52 -14.85 -1.95 5.57
C PRO A 52 -16.27 -2.37 5.16
N ASP A 53 -17.21 -1.42 5.13
CA ASP A 53 -18.59 -1.65 4.67
C ASP A 53 -18.64 -2.10 3.20
N GLU A 54 -17.71 -1.63 2.38
CA GLU A 54 -17.59 -2.07 0.98
C GLU A 54 -17.20 -3.55 0.88
N LEU A 55 -16.47 -4.07 1.86
CA LEU A 55 -16.01 -5.46 1.89
C LEU A 55 -17.13 -6.45 2.25
N LEU A 56 -18.16 -5.98 2.96
CA LEU A 56 -19.32 -6.78 3.34
C LEU A 56 -20.29 -6.96 2.15
N GLY A 57 -20.35 -6.02 1.22
CA GLY A 57 -21.24 -6.10 0.05
C GLY A 57 -22.70 -6.38 0.42
N GLY A 58 -23.16 -5.86 1.56
CA GLY A 58 -24.50 -6.08 2.10
C GLY A 58 -24.71 -7.39 2.90
N ARG A 59 -23.67 -8.20 3.09
CA ARG A 59 -23.71 -9.43 3.92
C ARG A 59 -23.34 -9.14 5.38
N GLU A 60 -23.70 -10.04 6.28
CA GLU A 60 -23.33 -9.93 7.71
C GLU A 60 -21.88 -10.33 7.97
N PHE A 61 -21.31 -11.22 7.13
CA PHE A 61 -19.93 -11.65 7.19
C PHE A 61 -19.31 -11.79 5.79
N SER A 62 -18.01 -11.53 5.66
CA SER A 62 -17.25 -11.69 4.42
C SER A 62 -15.78 -12.03 4.72
N ASP A 63 -15.20 -12.97 3.98
CA ASP A 63 -13.76 -13.20 3.99
C ASP A 63 -13.07 -12.11 3.14
N VAL A 64 -11.98 -11.55 3.66
CA VAL A 64 -11.25 -10.46 3.01
C VAL A 64 -9.79 -10.82 2.82
N SER A 65 -9.23 -10.37 1.70
CA SER A 65 -7.84 -10.54 1.32
C SER A 65 -7.33 -9.20 0.80
N ILE A 66 -6.44 -8.56 1.56
CA ILE A 66 -5.98 -7.20 1.33
C ILE A 66 -4.48 -7.23 1.02
N PRO A 67 -4.05 -6.80 -0.19
CA PRO A 67 -2.63 -6.68 -0.51
C PRO A 67 -2.00 -5.53 0.30
N GLY A 68 -0.87 -5.82 0.94
CA GLY A 68 -0.19 -4.93 1.88
C GLY A 68 1.21 -4.50 1.46
N ALA A 69 1.89 -5.30 0.63
CA ALA A 69 3.15 -4.97 0.01
C ALA A 69 3.34 -5.79 -1.27
N PHE A 70 4.14 -5.29 -2.20
CA PHE A 70 4.63 -6.03 -3.35
C PHE A 70 6.15 -6.01 -3.37
N VAL A 71 6.75 -7.13 -3.78
CA VAL A 71 8.16 -7.24 -4.09
C VAL A 71 8.27 -7.94 -5.43
N GLU A 72 8.80 -7.22 -6.41
CA GLU A 72 9.00 -7.71 -7.76
C GLU A 72 10.48 -7.65 -8.13
N SER A 73 10.93 -8.69 -8.82
CA SER A 73 12.22 -8.74 -9.51
C SER A 73 12.02 -9.48 -10.83
N THR A 74 13.06 -9.50 -11.66
CA THR A 74 13.03 -10.12 -12.99
C THR A 74 12.50 -11.56 -13.00
N ASP A 75 12.70 -12.33 -11.93
CA ASP A 75 12.32 -13.75 -11.87
C ASP A 75 11.22 -14.06 -10.84
N LEU A 76 10.73 -13.07 -10.09
CA LEU A 76 9.80 -13.30 -8.99
C LEU A 76 8.93 -12.09 -8.66
N THR A 77 7.63 -12.36 -8.53
CA THR A 77 6.66 -11.44 -7.92
C THR A 77 6.09 -12.07 -6.66
N TYR A 78 6.18 -11.35 -5.55
CA TYR A 78 5.54 -11.69 -4.29
C TYR A 78 4.64 -10.55 -3.82
N GLU A 79 3.45 -10.92 -3.37
CA GLU A 79 2.50 -10.02 -2.70
C GLU A 79 2.42 -10.43 -1.23
N PHE A 80 2.57 -9.48 -0.32
CA PHE A 80 2.25 -9.69 1.09
C PHE A 80 0.77 -9.43 1.29
N THR A 81 0.03 -10.46 1.70
CA THR A 81 -1.43 -10.40 1.76
C THR A 81 -1.92 -10.60 3.20
N PHE A 82 -2.76 -9.68 3.65
CA PHE A 82 -3.51 -9.79 4.90
C PHE A 82 -4.85 -10.47 4.62
N ALA A 83 -5.07 -11.65 5.17
CA ALA A 83 -6.35 -12.33 5.06
C ALA A 83 -7.07 -12.41 6.40
N GLY A 84 -8.39 -12.24 6.36
CA GLY A 84 -9.19 -12.08 7.55
C GLY A 84 -10.69 -12.21 7.29
N LYS A 85 -11.47 -11.92 8.31
CA LYS A 85 -12.94 -11.88 8.25
C LYS A 85 -13.43 -10.53 8.70
N VAL A 86 -14.39 -10.00 7.96
CA VAL A 86 -15.17 -8.83 8.35
C VAL A 86 -16.55 -9.31 8.78
N GLN A 87 -17.03 -8.80 9.91
CA GLN A 87 -18.33 -9.11 10.49
C GLN A 87 -19.04 -7.82 10.90
N LYS A 88 -20.34 -7.74 10.62
CA LYS A 88 -21.20 -6.73 11.23
C LYS A 88 -21.59 -7.20 12.64
N SER A 89 -21.31 -6.37 13.64
CA SER A 89 -21.64 -6.62 15.05
C SER A 89 -22.53 -5.51 15.58
N ILE A 90 -23.32 -5.78 16.61
CA ILE A 90 -24.01 -4.71 17.36
C ILE A 90 -23.28 -4.56 18.68
N ARG A 91 -22.70 -3.38 18.94
CA ARG A 91 -22.07 -3.03 20.22
C ARG A 91 -22.82 -1.82 20.79
N ASN A 92 -23.30 -1.91 22.02
CA ASN A 92 -24.06 -0.83 22.69
C ASN A 92 -25.23 -0.29 21.85
N ASN A 93 -26.02 -1.17 21.25
CA ASN A 93 -27.16 -0.81 20.40
C ASN A 93 -26.80 0.01 19.14
N GLN A 94 -25.52 0.06 18.76
CA GLN A 94 -25.05 0.68 17.52
C GLN A 94 -24.42 -0.37 16.60
N PRO A 95 -24.63 -0.27 15.27
CA PRO A 95 -23.93 -1.10 14.31
C PRO A 95 -22.44 -0.78 14.37
N ALA A 96 -21.65 -1.80 14.65
CA ALA A 96 -20.19 -1.78 14.63
C ALA A 96 -19.71 -2.79 13.59
N LEU A 97 -18.51 -2.57 13.07
CA LEU A 97 -17.89 -3.49 12.14
C LEU A 97 -16.60 -4.02 12.76
N ASP A 98 -16.49 -5.33 12.80
CA ASP A 98 -15.36 -6.06 13.37
C ASP A 98 -14.53 -6.61 12.20
N LEU A 99 -13.24 -6.30 12.19
CA LEU A 99 -12.27 -6.82 11.23
C LEU A 99 -11.26 -7.65 12.01
N ASN A 100 -11.22 -8.94 11.73
CA ASN A 100 -10.27 -9.87 12.31
C ASN A 100 -9.30 -10.37 11.24
N LEU A 101 -8.03 -9.99 11.34
CA LEU A 101 -6.96 -10.45 10.46
C LEU A 101 -6.35 -11.72 11.03
N ASN A 102 -6.58 -12.85 10.36
CA ASN A 102 -6.18 -14.16 10.84
C ASN A 102 -4.79 -14.58 10.33
N THR A 103 -4.40 -14.12 9.13
CA THR A 103 -3.17 -14.55 8.48
C THR A 103 -2.48 -13.40 7.75
N GLN A 104 -1.15 -13.42 7.76
CA GLN A 104 -0.30 -12.45 7.07
C GLN A 104 0.84 -13.24 6.43
N VAL A 105 0.84 -13.35 5.11
CA VAL A 105 1.75 -14.24 4.39
C VAL A 105 2.23 -13.63 3.08
N TRP A 106 3.44 -14.00 2.67
CA TRP A 106 3.95 -13.75 1.33
C TRP A 106 3.40 -14.80 0.38
N ILE A 107 2.71 -14.35 -0.66
CA ILE A 107 2.13 -15.19 -1.71
C ILE A 107 2.90 -14.91 -3.00
N LYS A 108 3.46 -15.96 -3.61
CA LYS A 108 4.05 -15.84 -4.94
C LYS A 108 2.93 -15.59 -5.96
N LYS A 109 3.03 -14.54 -6.75
CA LYS A 109 2.18 -14.35 -7.92
C LYS A 109 2.88 -14.96 -9.12
N GLU A 110 2.15 -15.76 -9.89
CA GLU A 110 2.61 -16.16 -11.22
C GLU A 110 2.26 -15.01 -12.17
N GLU A 111 3.27 -14.53 -12.90
CA GLU A 111 3.10 -13.48 -13.91
C GLU A 111 2.13 -13.97 -15.00
N LYS A 112 1.31 -13.07 -15.54
CA LYS A 112 0.24 -13.38 -16.49
C LYS A 112 0.69 -13.20 -17.93
#